data_AF-A0A9J6EFB6-F1
#
_entry.id   AF-A0A9J6EFB6-F1
#
_cell.length_a   1.000
_cell.length_b   1.000
_cell.length_c   1.000
_cell.angle_alpha   90.00
_cell.angle_beta   90.00
_cell.angle_gamma   90.00
#
_symmetry.space_group_name_H-M   'P 1'
#
loop_
_entity.id
_entity.type
_entity.pdbx_description
1 polymer ?
#
loop_
_entity_poly.entity_id
_entity_poly.type
_entity_poly.pdbx_seq_one_letter_code
_entity_poly.pdbx_strand_id
1 'polypeptide(L)'
;MAGDGASGTPEVALVNIQDIQRGQTKSGADMVELDVQLSKDKVPVIYHDYHICICMKKRKSPLQEEEKLQLAVKDLTVAQLQRLKLSPSVHDSHHYDFREDDLEDNQPFPTLQHVLEAVDPSVGFNVEIKCPMQFRDGTWEMDLNLDINLYVDIILRTLLDYSGKRYIILSCFHPDICTM
;
A
#
# COMPACT_ATOMS: atom_id res chain seq x y z
N MET A 1 19.65 -11.15 31.43
CA MET A 1 20.43 -10.68 30.26
C MET A 1 19.42 -10.16 29.26
N ALA A 2 19.55 -8.89 28.90
CA ALA A 2 18.57 -8.14 28.13
C ALA A 2 18.40 -8.74 26.72
N GLY A 3 17.15 -8.92 26.31
CA GLY A 3 16.79 -9.31 24.95
C GLY A 3 17.03 -8.14 24.01
N ASP A 4 17.70 -8.46 22.90
CA ASP A 4 18.00 -7.55 21.82
C ASP A 4 16.68 -7.17 21.14
N GLY A 5 16.21 -5.96 21.42
CA GLY A 5 15.06 -5.37 20.77
C GLY A 5 15.48 -4.94 19.38
N ALA A 6 15.11 -5.73 18.37
CA ALA A 6 15.20 -5.32 16.98
C ALA A 6 14.24 -4.14 16.75
N SER A 7 14.72 -2.93 17.02
CA SER A 7 14.09 -1.69 16.57
C SER A 7 14.36 -1.53 15.07
N GLY A 8 13.72 -2.37 14.27
CA GLY A 8 13.63 -2.16 12.83
C GLY A 8 12.76 -0.93 12.59
N THR A 9 13.34 0.14 12.07
CA THR A 9 12.55 1.21 11.44
C THR A 9 11.73 0.58 10.31
N PRO A 10 10.42 0.84 10.19
CA PRO A 10 9.62 0.23 9.13
C PRO A 10 10.21 0.64 7.77
N GLU A 11 10.59 -0.38 7.01
CA GLU A 11 11.11 -0.28 5.66
C GLU A 11 9.92 0.06 4.74
N VAL A 12 9.85 1.31 4.25
CA VAL A 12 8.77 1.73 3.35
C VAL A 12 9.10 1.19 1.95
N ALA A 13 8.68 -0.04 1.66
CA ALA A 13 8.70 -0.57 0.31
C ALA A 13 7.60 0.13 -0.50
N LEU A 14 7.97 1.17 -1.25
CA LEU A 14 7.04 1.82 -2.15
C LEU A 14 6.89 0.98 -3.41
N VAL A 15 5.65 0.61 -3.69
CA VAL A 15 5.29 -0.15 -4.88
C VAL A 15 4.75 0.81 -5.93
N ASN A 16 5.29 0.74 -7.14
CA ASN A 16 4.72 1.34 -8.35
C ASN A 16 4.51 0.24 -9.42
N ILE A 17 3.93 0.60 -10.57
CA ILE A 17 3.65 -0.37 -11.64
C ILE A 17 4.93 -0.99 -12.21
N GLN A 18 5.99 -0.19 -12.37
CA GLN A 18 7.25 -0.70 -12.89
C GLN A 18 7.87 -1.75 -11.96
N ASP A 19 7.74 -1.58 -10.65
CA ASP A 19 8.26 -2.54 -9.68
C ASP A 19 7.48 -3.86 -9.76
N ILE A 20 6.15 -3.79 -9.91
CA ILE A 20 5.31 -4.96 -10.14
C ILE A 20 5.75 -5.70 -11.41
N GLN A 21 5.90 -4.99 -12.53
CA GLN A 21 6.31 -5.59 -13.81
C GLN A 21 7.75 -6.14 -13.78
N ARG A 22 8.68 -5.45 -13.11
CA ARG A 22 10.08 -5.91 -12.94
C ARG A 22 10.17 -7.14 -12.05
N GLY A 23 9.40 -7.19 -10.97
CA GLY A 23 9.32 -8.35 -10.08
C GLY A 23 8.94 -9.62 -10.85
N GLN A 24 7.96 -9.52 -11.75
CA GLN A 24 7.51 -10.64 -12.58
C GLN A 24 8.59 -11.14 -13.55
N THR A 25 9.15 -10.23 -14.36
CA THR A 25 10.15 -10.60 -15.38
C THR A 25 11.42 -11.22 -14.79
N LYS A 26 11.82 -10.83 -13.58
CA LYS A 26 13.02 -11.36 -12.91
C LYS A 26 12.76 -12.67 -12.15
N SER A 27 11.58 -12.83 -11.56
CA SER A 27 11.28 -14.00 -10.71
C SER A 27 10.70 -15.18 -11.47
N GLY A 28 10.06 -14.96 -12.62
CA GLY A 28 9.31 -15.99 -13.33
C GLY A 28 8.06 -16.47 -12.57
N ALA A 29 7.56 -15.66 -11.63
CA ALA A 29 6.33 -15.95 -10.91
C ALA A 29 5.11 -15.89 -11.85
N ASP A 30 4.14 -16.77 -11.62
CA ASP A 30 2.87 -16.77 -12.36
C ASP A 30 1.86 -15.73 -11.83
N MET A 31 2.11 -15.22 -10.61
CA MET A 31 1.24 -14.29 -9.91
C MET A 31 2.03 -13.20 -9.18
N VAL A 32 1.40 -12.03 -9.01
CA VAL A 32 1.86 -10.96 -8.09
C VAL A 32 0.93 -10.93 -6.86
N GLU A 33 1.50 -10.75 -5.68
CA GLU A 33 0.74 -10.50 -4.46
C GLU A 33 0.51 -8.98 -4.29
N LEU A 34 -0.70 -8.60 -3.88
CA LEU A 34 -1.13 -7.21 -3.75
C LEU A 34 -1.90 -7.00 -2.44
N ASP A 35 -1.34 -6.21 -1.53
CA ASP A 35 -2.06 -5.64 -0.39
C ASP A 35 -2.97 -4.50 -0.85
N VAL A 36 -4.29 -4.69 -0.73
CA VAL A 36 -5.27 -3.68 -1.12
C VAL A 36 -5.96 -3.09 0.10
N GLN A 37 -5.91 -1.77 0.22
CA GLN A 37 -6.69 -1.00 1.19
C GLN A 37 -7.38 0.21 0.56
N LEU A 38 -8.32 0.83 1.28
CA LEU A 38 -9.03 2.02 0.80
C LEU A 38 -8.40 3.33 1.26
N SER A 39 -8.28 4.27 0.32
CA SER A 39 -8.02 5.69 0.57
C SER A 39 -9.24 6.42 1.14
N LYS A 40 -9.09 7.69 1.51
CA LYS A 40 -10.17 8.56 2.05
C LYS A 40 -11.38 8.69 1.13
N ASP A 41 -11.14 8.80 -0.16
CA ASP A 41 -12.16 8.87 -1.21
C ASP A 41 -12.63 7.48 -1.66
N LYS A 42 -12.32 6.44 -0.87
CA LYS A 42 -12.76 5.05 -1.03
C LYS A 42 -12.31 4.41 -2.34
N VAL A 43 -11.14 4.81 -2.84
CA VAL A 43 -10.51 4.17 -3.98
C VAL A 43 -9.54 3.11 -3.46
N PRO A 44 -9.58 1.87 -3.98
CA PRO A 44 -8.62 0.82 -3.63
C PRO A 44 -7.21 1.17 -4.11
N VAL A 45 -6.25 1.17 -3.18
CA VAL A 45 -4.82 1.47 -3.40
C VAL A 45 -3.96 0.28 -2.99
N ILE A 46 -2.85 0.08 -3.71
CA ILE A 46 -1.87 -0.95 -3.37
C ILE A 46 -0.85 -0.37 -2.39
N TYR A 47 -0.89 -0.86 -1.15
CA TYR A 47 0.10 -0.53 -0.12
C TYR A 47 -0.07 -1.41 1.11
N HIS A 48 1.04 -1.94 1.63
CA HIS A 48 1.02 -2.86 2.77
C HIS A 48 0.71 -2.16 4.11
N ASP A 49 1.41 -1.10 4.48
CA ASP A 49 1.22 -0.55 5.84
C ASP A 49 -0.05 0.30 5.96
N TYR A 50 -0.69 0.31 7.14
CA TYR A 50 -1.85 1.20 7.36
C TYR A 50 -1.46 2.69 7.46
N HIS A 51 -0.18 2.95 7.76
CA HIS A 51 0.32 4.28 8.03
C HIS A 51 1.58 4.57 7.24
N ILE A 52 1.73 5.82 6.82
CA ILE A 52 2.91 6.37 6.17
C ILE A 52 3.62 7.34 7.12
N CYS A 53 4.95 7.39 7.09
CA CYS A 53 5.74 8.36 7.83
C CYS A 53 6.28 9.44 6.89
N ILE A 54 6.06 10.71 7.21
CA ILE A 54 6.58 11.85 6.46
C ILE A 54 7.54 12.65 7.35
N CYS A 55 8.77 12.90 6.87
CA CYS A 55 9.70 13.80 7.53
C CYS A 55 9.40 15.26 7.14
N MET A 56 9.10 16.10 8.12
CA MET A 56 8.96 17.54 7.92
C MET A 56 10.30 18.24 8.12
N LYS A 57 10.84 18.85 7.06
CA LYS A 57 12.04 19.70 7.16
C LYS A 57 11.65 21.07 7.72
N LYS A 58 12.10 21.41 8.93
CA LYS A 58 11.95 22.77 9.48
C LYS A 58 12.80 23.76 8.67
N ARG A 59 12.19 24.88 8.26
CA ARG A 59 12.92 26.00 7.65
C ARG A 59 13.76 26.70 8.73
N LYS A 60 15.06 26.39 8.77
CA LYS A 60 16.14 27.05 9.54
C LYS A 60 16.12 26.82 11.07
N SER A 61 16.27 25.58 11.56
CA SER A 61 16.78 25.33 12.91
C SER A 61 18.24 24.82 12.86
N PRO A 62 19.15 25.32 13.71
CA PRO A 62 20.52 24.81 13.80
C PRO A 62 20.62 23.41 14.41
N LEU A 63 19.52 22.90 14.99
CA LEU A 63 19.34 21.53 15.41
C LEU A 63 18.48 20.84 14.33
N GLN A 64 19.09 19.90 13.58
CA GLN A 64 18.42 19.04 12.61
C GLN A 64 17.53 18.00 13.32
N GLU A 65 16.49 18.45 14.01
CA GLU A 65 15.43 17.53 14.44
C GLU A 65 14.44 17.38 13.28
N GLU A 66 14.54 16.25 12.58
CA GLU A 66 13.51 15.83 11.63
C GLU A 66 12.25 15.43 12.40
N GLU A 67 11.19 16.22 12.26
CA GLU A 67 9.91 15.90 12.85
C GLU A 67 9.19 14.90 11.94
N LYS A 68 8.91 13.70 12.44
CA LYS A 68 8.19 12.66 11.71
C LYS A 68 6.71 12.76 12.01
N LEU A 69 5.89 12.93 10.98
CA LEU A 69 4.44 12.83 11.07
C LEU A 69 3.99 11.48 10.51
N GLN A 70 3.21 10.74 11.30
CA GLN A 70 2.56 9.51 10.86
C GLN A 70 1.14 9.82 10.41
N LEU A 71 0.77 9.39 9.19
CA LEU A 71 -0.56 9.59 8.61
C LEU A 71 -1.16 8.24 8.22
N ALA A 72 -2.45 8.03 8.45
CA ALA A 72 -3.13 6.83 7.98
C ALA A 72 -3.49 6.96 6.49
N VAL A 73 -3.35 5.88 5.72
CA VAL A 73 -3.65 5.86 4.28
C VAL A 73 -5.12 6.22 4.02
N LYS A 74 -6.04 5.69 4.84
CA LYS A 74 -7.48 5.98 4.80
C LYS A 74 -7.83 7.46 5.04
N ASP A 75 -6.90 8.28 5.55
CA ASP A 75 -7.15 9.70 5.85
C ASP A 75 -6.66 10.62 4.71
N LEU A 76 -6.10 10.05 3.64
CA LEU A 76 -5.61 10.75 2.46
C LEU A 76 -6.36 10.29 1.21
N THR A 77 -6.70 11.23 0.33
CA THR A 77 -7.24 10.85 -1.00
C THR A 77 -6.13 10.25 -1.86
N VAL A 78 -6.48 9.49 -2.90
CA VAL A 78 -5.49 8.97 -3.85
C VAL A 78 -4.61 10.07 -4.43
N ALA A 79 -5.22 11.18 -4.84
CA ALA A 79 -4.48 12.32 -5.36
C ALA A 79 -3.52 12.93 -4.32
N GLN A 80 -3.83 12.85 -3.02
CA GLN A 80 -2.91 13.28 -1.97
C GLN A 80 -1.77 12.27 -1.82
N LEU A 81 -2.08 10.96 -1.76
CA LEU A 81 -1.10 9.87 -1.66
C LEU A 81 -0.07 9.91 -2.80
N GLN A 82 -0.53 10.01 -4.04
CA GLN A 82 0.33 10.04 -5.23
C GLN A 82 1.20 11.30 -5.30
N ARG A 83 0.79 12.41 -4.69
CA ARG A 83 1.59 13.65 -4.62
C ARG A 83 2.65 13.64 -3.52
N LEU A 84 2.66 12.62 -2.65
CA LEU A 84 3.65 12.55 -1.59
C LEU A 84 5.03 12.28 -2.18
N LYS A 85 5.95 13.21 -1.95
CA LYS A 85 7.38 12.99 -2.18
C LYS A 85 7.91 12.16 -1.03
N LEU A 86 7.89 10.86 -1.19
CA LEU A 86 8.44 9.93 -0.21
C LEU A 86 9.92 9.70 -0.52
N SER A 87 10.78 9.89 0.48
CA SER A 87 12.19 9.49 0.39
C SER A 87 12.34 8.05 0.88
N PRO A 88 13.05 7.17 0.15
CA PRO A 88 13.41 5.86 0.65
C PRO A 88 14.17 5.98 1.98
N SER A 89 13.99 4.99 2.86
CA SER A 89 14.82 4.88 4.06
C SER A 89 16.27 4.57 3.67
N VAL A 90 17.23 5.15 4.39
CA VAL A 90 18.69 5.20 4.13
C VAL A 90 19.37 3.81 3.99
N HIS A 91 18.65 2.72 4.23
CA HIS A 91 19.18 1.35 4.17
C HIS A 91 18.91 0.60 2.87
N ASP A 92 18.06 1.13 1.97
CA ASP A 92 17.86 0.52 0.67
C ASP A 92 18.74 1.21 -0.39
N SER A 93 19.50 0.40 -1.13
CA SER A 93 20.39 0.86 -2.20
C SER A 93 19.64 1.33 -3.46
N HIS A 94 18.30 1.31 -3.41
CA HIS A 94 17.41 1.76 -4.46
C HIS A 94 16.82 3.13 -4.10
N HIS A 95 17.45 4.18 -4.63
CA HIS A 95 16.90 5.54 -4.61
C HIS A 95 15.60 5.60 -5.44
N TYR A 96 14.43 5.58 -4.79
CA TYR A 96 13.18 6.02 -5.40
C TYR A 96 13.14 7.55 -5.41
N ASP A 97 13.36 8.14 -6.58
CA ASP A 97 13.40 9.59 -6.79
C ASP A 97 12.13 9.99 -7.55
N PHE A 98 10.99 10.11 -6.85
CA PHE A 98 9.70 10.45 -7.47
C PHE A 98 9.66 11.94 -7.86
N ARG A 99 9.64 12.22 -9.17
CA ARG A 99 9.62 13.56 -9.75
C ARG A 99 8.21 13.95 -10.19
N GLU A 100 7.93 15.25 -10.22
CA GLU A 100 6.63 15.78 -10.66
C GLU A 100 6.33 15.46 -12.14
N ASP A 101 7.37 15.19 -12.94
CA ASP A 101 7.28 14.82 -14.36
C ASP A 101 7.26 13.29 -14.58
N ASP A 102 7.22 12.48 -13.52
CA ASP A 102 7.19 11.03 -13.65
C ASP A 102 5.85 10.57 -14.25
N LEU A 103 5.94 9.65 -15.22
CA LEU A 103 4.78 9.00 -15.85
C LEU A 103 3.85 8.41 -14.79
N GLU A 104 2.56 8.25 -15.12
CA GLU A 104 1.54 7.74 -14.20
C GLU A 104 1.95 6.40 -13.54
N ASP A 105 2.64 5.55 -14.31
CA ASP A 105 3.18 4.24 -13.87
C ASP A 105 4.28 4.31 -12.79
N ASN A 106 4.90 5.48 -12.61
CA ASN A 106 5.96 5.72 -11.61
C ASN A 106 5.42 6.32 -10.32
N GLN A 107 4.15 6.71 -10.26
CA GLN A 107 3.58 7.31 -9.05
C GLN A 107 3.45 6.27 -7.93
N PRO A 108 3.74 6.63 -6.66
CA PRO A 108 3.55 5.73 -5.54
C PRO A 108 2.05 5.51 -5.27
N PHE A 109 1.72 4.44 -4.56
CA PHE A 109 0.33 4.06 -4.24
C PHE A 109 -0.56 3.90 -5.48
N PRO A 110 -0.18 3.02 -6.44
CA PRO A 110 -1.02 2.78 -7.61
C PRO A 110 -2.40 2.27 -7.16
N THR A 111 -3.44 2.65 -7.90
CA THR A 111 -4.78 2.14 -7.64
C THR A 111 -4.89 0.69 -8.11
N LEU A 112 -5.76 -0.10 -7.48
CA LEU A 112 -6.03 -1.47 -7.93
C LEU A 112 -6.49 -1.50 -9.38
N GLN A 113 -7.34 -0.56 -9.79
CA GLN A 113 -7.78 -0.43 -11.18
C GLN A 113 -6.58 -0.25 -12.12
N HIS A 114 -5.69 0.70 -11.82
CA HIS A 114 -4.54 0.99 -12.66
C HIS A 114 -3.61 -0.23 -12.79
N VAL A 115 -3.39 -0.97 -11.69
CA VAL A 115 -2.61 -2.22 -11.73
C VAL A 115 -3.29 -3.28 -12.61
N LEU A 116 -4.61 -3.44 -12.49
CA LEU A 116 -5.35 -4.42 -13.28
C LEU A 116 -5.31 -4.10 -14.78
N GLU A 117 -5.32 -2.82 -15.16
CA GLU A 117 -5.28 -2.36 -16.55
C GLU A 117 -3.87 -2.34 -17.14
N ALA A 118 -2.85 -1.98 -16.34
CA ALA A 118 -1.48 -1.76 -16.82
C ALA A 118 -0.61 -3.03 -16.84
N VAL A 119 -0.89 -4.01 -15.98
CA VAL A 119 -0.15 -5.28 -15.95
C VAL A 119 -0.68 -6.21 -17.04
N ASP A 120 0.20 -7.07 -17.59
CA ASP A 120 -0.16 -8.05 -18.61
C ASP A 120 -1.38 -8.91 -18.16
N PRO A 121 -2.42 -9.08 -19.01
CA PRO A 121 -3.61 -9.86 -18.66
C PRO A 121 -3.37 -11.35 -18.35
N SER A 122 -2.23 -11.91 -18.76
CA SER A 122 -1.85 -13.30 -18.48
C SER A 122 -1.30 -13.52 -17.06
N VAL A 123 -0.80 -12.47 -16.41
CA VAL A 123 -0.28 -12.54 -15.04
C VAL A 123 -1.44 -12.57 -14.05
N GLY A 124 -1.47 -13.55 -13.15
CA GLY A 124 -2.48 -13.64 -12.09
C GLY A 124 -2.20 -12.71 -10.91
N PHE A 125 -3.21 -12.49 -10.06
CA PHE A 125 -3.04 -11.74 -8.81
C PHE A 125 -3.52 -12.52 -7.60
N ASN A 126 -2.73 -12.52 -6.53
CA ASN A 126 -3.19 -12.82 -5.18
C ASN A 126 -3.48 -11.50 -4.48
N VAL A 127 -4.74 -11.18 -4.28
CA VAL A 127 -5.20 -9.91 -3.73
C VAL A 127 -5.54 -10.11 -2.25
N GLU A 128 -4.72 -9.56 -1.37
CA GLU A 128 -5.02 -9.45 0.05
C GLU A 128 -5.98 -8.28 0.28
N ILE A 129 -7.19 -8.56 0.79
CA ILE A 129 -8.09 -7.53 1.30
C ILE A 129 -7.58 -7.11 2.68
N LYS A 130 -6.87 -5.98 2.74
CA LYS A 130 -6.21 -5.53 3.96
C LYS A 130 -7.14 -4.74 4.88
N CYS A 131 -8.00 -5.46 5.60
CA CYS A 131 -8.93 -4.88 6.57
C CYS A 131 -8.33 -4.91 8.00
N PRO A 132 -8.22 -3.75 8.69
CA PRO A 132 -7.61 -3.71 10.02
C PRO A 132 -8.46 -4.43 11.06
N MET A 133 -7.79 -5.06 12.02
CA MET A 133 -8.41 -5.83 13.08
C MET A 133 -8.18 -5.22 14.46
N GLN A 134 -9.05 -5.61 15.40
CA GLN A 134 -8.82 -5.38 16.82
C GLN A 134 -7.90 -6.46 17.37
N PHE A 135 -6.87 -6.04 18.10
CA PHE A 135 -6.03 -6.94 18.87
C PHE A 135 -6.75 -7.46 20.11
N ARG A 136 -6.22 -8.54 20.68
CA ARG A 136 -6.79 -9.19 21.88
C ARG A 136 -6.85 -8.29 23.11
N ASP A 137 -6.01 -7.26 23.16
CA ASP A 137 -5.96 -6.28 24.26
C ASP A 137 -6.97 -5.14 24.09
N GLY A 138 -7.76 -5.15 23.01
CA GLY A 138 -8.77 -4.13 22.70
C GLY A 138 -8.24 -2.95 21.89
N THR A 139 -6.92 -2.89 21.61
CA THR A 139 -6.35 -1.91 20.69
C THR A 139 -6.60 -2.29 19.23
N TRP A 140 -6.46 -1.35 18.30
CA TRP A 140 -6.72 -1.57 16.87
C TRP A 140 -5.47 -1.34 16.05
N GLU A 141 -5.29 -2.10 14.98
CA GLU A 141 -4.25 -1.85 13.97
C GLU A 141 -4.43 -0.48 13.31
N MET A 142 -5.68 -0.16 12.99
CA MET A 142 -6.12 1.12 12.47
C MET A 142 -7.64 1.24 12.68
N ASP A 143 -8.12 2.42 13.05
CA ASP A 143 -9.56 2.66 13.18
C ASP A 143 -10.22 2.86 11.81
N LEU A 144 -10.91 1.83 11.32
CA LEU A 144 -11.46 1.81 9.96
C LEU A 144 -12.55 2.87 9.71
N ASN A 145 -13.39 3.18 10.70
CA ASN A 145 -14.57 4.05 10.58
C ASN A 145 -15.43 3.82 9.30
N LEU A 146 -15.46 2.59 8.78
CA LEU A 146 -16.26 2.19 7.62
C LEU A 146 -16.90 0.82 7.89
N ASP A 147 -18.11 0.62 7.37
CA ASP A 147 -18.76 -0.69 7.38
C ASP A 147 -17.94 -1.71 6.57
N ILE A 148 -17.71 -2.90 7.14
CA ILE A 148 -16.85 -3.93 6.55
C ILE A 148 -17.43 -4.45 5.23
N ASN A 149 -18.75 -4.60 5.12
CA ASN A 149 -19.37 -5.05 3.87
C ASN A 149 -19.15 -4.01 2.77
N LEU A 150 -19.36 -2.72 3.08
CA LEU A 150 -19.08 -1.65 2.14
C LEU A 150 -17.60 -1.60 1.74
N TYR A 151 -16.69 -1.85 2.67
CA TYR A 151 -15.25 -1.90 2.39
C TYR A 151 -14.92 -3.00 1.37
N VAL A 152 -15.40 -4.22 1.64
CA VAL A 152 -15.19 -5.39 0.78
C VAL A 152 -15.88 -5.22 -0.57
N ASP A 153 -17.13 -4.76 -0.60
CA ASP A 153 -17.91 -4.54 -1.82
C ASP A 153 -17.23 -3.59 -2.81
N ILE A 154 -16.55 -2.56 -2.31
CA ILE A 154 -15.81 -1.61 -3.15
C ILE A 154 -14.64 -2.32 -3.84
N ILE A 155 -13.85 -3.10 -3.09
CA ILE A 155 -12.70 -3.83 -3.62
C ILE A 155 -13.15 -4.92 -4.60
N LEU A 156 -14.14 -5.73 -4.21
CA LEU A 156 -14.67 -6.79 -5.06
C LEU A 156 -15.27 -6.24 -6.35
N ARG A 157 -16.00 -5.12 -6.29
CA ARG A 157 -16.53 -4.47 -7.49
C ARG A 157 -15.40 -4.04 -8.44
N THR A 158 -14.35 -3.40 -7.94
CA THR A 158 -13.18 -3.07 -8.76
C THR A 158 -12.56 -4.33 -9.39
N LEU A 159 -12.43 -5.43 -8.65
CA LEU A 159 -11.92 -6.67 -9.23
C LEU A 159 -12.84 -7.22 -10.33
N LEU A 160 -14.15 -7.25 -10.12
CA LEU A 160 -15.12 -7.75 -11.10
C LEU A 160 -15.14 -6.90 -12.39
N ASP A 161 -15.05 -5.58 -12.25
CA ASP A 161 -15.13 -4.65 -13.37
C ASP A 161 -13.84 -4.66 -14.21
N TYR A 162 -12.66 -4.85 -13.59
CA TYR A 162 -11.36 -4.60 -14.24
C TYR A 162 -10.45 -5.83 -14.41
N SER A 163 -10.73 -6.97 -13.76
CA SER A 163 -9.85 -8.16 -13.88
C SER A 163 -9.98 -8.91 -15.21
N GLY A 164 -11.07 -8.69 -15.95
CA GLY A 164 -11.31 -9.38 -17.23
C GLY A 164 -11.32 -10.90 -17.06
N LYS A 165 -10.35 -11.58 -17.70
CA LYS A 165 -10.18 -13.05 -17.61
C LYS A 165 -8.99 -13.46 -16.74
N ARG A 166 -8.36 -12.50 -16.07
CA ARG A 166 -7.20 -12.73 -15.22
C ARG A 166 -7.57 -13.67 -14.07
N TYR A 167 -6.65 -14.56 -13.72
CA TYR A 167 -6.81 -15.40 -12.54
C TYR A 167 -6.57 -14.59 -11.28
N ILE A 168 -7.58 -14.52 -10.40
CA ILE A 168 -7.54 -13.79 -9.14
C ILE A 168 -7.75 -14.78 -7.99
N ILE A 169 -6.82 -14.80 -7.05
CA ILE A 169 -6.99 -15.39 -5.72
C ILE A 169 -7.26 -14.25 -4.75
N LEU A 170 -8.26 -14.42 -3.88
CA LEU A 170 -8.50 -13.53 -2.75
C LEU A 170 -7.88 -14.13 -1.49
N SER A 171 -7.19 -13.31 -0.72
CA SER A 171 -6.69 -13.62 0.62
C SER A 171 -7.07 -12.53 1.61
N CYS A 172 -7.12 -12.86 2.90
CA CYS A 172 -7.43 -11.92 3.97
C CYS A 172 -7.03 -12.52 5.32
N PHE A 173 -6.62 -11.68 6.28
CA PHE A 173 -6.41 -12.10 7.67
C PHE A 173 -7.66 -11.94 8.55
N HIS A 174 -8.62 -11.12 8.12
CA HIS A 174 -9.83 -10.86 8.89
C HIS A 174 -10.79 -12.07 8.81
N PRO A 175 -11.04 -12.79 9.91
CA PRO A 175 -11.75 -14.07 9.87
C PRO A 175 -13.17 -13.94 9.34
N ASP A 176 -13.89 -12.87 9.71
CA ASP A 176 -15.25 -12.66 9.23
C ASP A 176 -15.28 -12.48 7.70
N ILE A 177 -14.30 -11.77 7.12
CA ILE A 177 -14.18 -11.60 5.67
C ILE A 177 -13.91 -12.94 4.98
N CYS A 178 -13.09 -13.81 5.58
CA CYS A 178 -12.81 -15.14 5.05
C CYS A 178 -14.01 -16.10 5.07
N THR A 179 -15.08 -15.79 5.79
CA THR A 179 -16.26 -16.65 5.95
C THR A 179 -17.49 -16.22 5.16
N MET A 180 -17.44 -15.07 4.48
CA MET A 180 -18.56 -14.51 3.72
C MET A 180 -18.87 -15.26 2.43
#